data_AF-A0A167GMT8-F1
#
_entry.id   AF-A0A167GMT8-F1
#
_cell.length_a   1.000
_cell.length_b   1.000
_cell.length_c   1.000
_cell.angle_alpha   90.00
_cell.angle_beta   90.00
_cell.angle_gamma   90.00
#
_symmetry.space_group_name_H-M   'P 1'
#
loop_
_entity.id
_entity.type
_entity.pdbx_description
1 polymer ?
#
loop_
_entity_poly.entity_id
_entity_poly.type
_entity_poly.pdbx_seq_one_letter_code
_entity_poly.pdbx_strand_id
1 'polypeptide(L)'
;MDARALLTSQGWRGKGHSLHKTDDSIGLAKPLLLNRKDNTKGLGTTSHFTSDQWWMNAFDEQLKGLETSKEGKVTQTIKTGKLNAIEKGSLGKYSLYTSFVRGGFLQGTLAASESSSDAGDEGDEASATGEPQKSTHEKSTREEKKRLKEAKAARRKEREESRARKEARRRVEHSALTETKEQRREKKEEKTGSKDGKAKHKAERSRTKEERRARKELKRREQSKIQVACC
;
A
#
# COMPACT_ATOMS: atom_id res chain seq x y z
N MET A 1 -37.69 11.28 -4.92
CA MET A 1 -37.98 11.64 -6.33
C MET A 1 -37.58 10.47 -7.21
N ASP A 2 -38.46 10.02 -8.10
CA ASP A 2 -38.13 8.98 -9.09
C ASP A 2 -37.58 9.63 -10.37
N ALA A 3 -36.26 9.63 -10.51
CA ALA A 3 -35.59 10.23 -11.66
C ALA A 3 -35.93 9.52 -12.99
N ARG A 4 -36.25 8.21 -12.94
CA ARG A 4 -36.58 7.44 -14.15
C ARG A 4 -37.93 7.88 -14.70
N ALA A 5 -38.93 8.06 -13.84
CA ALA A 5 -40.26 8.54 -14.22
C ALA A 5 -40.18 9.94 -14.87
N LEU A 6 -39.37 10.84 -14.32
CA LEU A 6 -39.17 12.17 -14.90
C LEU A 6 -38.48 12.11 -16.26
N LEU A 7 -37.40 11.34 -16.40
CA LEU A 7 -36.70 11.23 -17.68
C LEU A 7 -37.58 10.57 -18.76
N THR A 8 -38.35 9.56 -18.40
CA THR A 8 -39.30 8.93 -19.34
C THR A 8 -40.42 9.87 -19.74
N SER A 9 -40.94 10.70 -18.81
CA SER A 9 -41.91 11.76 -19.15
C SER A 9 -41.33 12.81 -20.10
N GLN A 10 -40.02 13.01 -20.08
CA GLN A 10 -39.29 13.90 -20.99
C GLN A 10 -38.90 13.24 -22.32
N GLY A 11 -39.37 12.01 -22.57
CA GLY A 11 -39.12 11.29 -23.82
C GLY A 11 -37.83 10.47 -23.83
N TRP A 12 -37.17 10.27 -22.69
CA TRP A 12 -36.05 9.34 -22.63
C TRP A 12 -36.52 7.90 -22.85
N ARG A 13 -35.88 7.21 -23.79
CA ARG A 13 -36.23 5.85 -24.25
C ARG A 13 -35.95 4.75 -23.21
N GLY A 14 -35.27 5.10 -22.11
CA GLY A 14 -35.04 4.22 -20.97
C GLY A 14 -33.65 3.58 -20.94
N LYS A 15 -33.49 2.58 -20.07
CA LYS A 15 -32.19 1.98 -19.78
C LYS A 15 -31.56 1.36 -21.03
N GLY A 16 -30.28 1.63 -21.26
CA GLY A 16 -29.54 1.13 -22.43
C GLY A 16 -29.51 2.11 -23.60
N HIS A 17 -30.30 3.18 -23.55
CA HIS A 17 -30.25 4.28 -24.50
C HIS A 17 -29.50 5.45 -23.89
N SER A 18 -28.83 6.22 -24.74
CA SER A 18 -28.18 7.45 -24.28
C SER A 18 -29.23 8.53 -23.96
N LEU A 19 -28.84 9.62 -23.32
CA LEU A 19 -29.74 10.77 -23.11
C LEU A 19 -29.87 11.64 -24.36
N HIS A 20 -29.22 11.26 -25.46
CA HIS A 20 -29.28 11.97 -26.73
C HIS A 20 -30.65 11.76 -27.40
N LYS A 21 -31.12 12.78 -28.14
CA LYS A 21 -32.49 12.84 -28.66
C LYS A 21 -32.75 11.84 -29.80
N THR A 22 -31.74 11.57 -30.62
CA THR A 22 -31.89 10.81 -31.88
C THR A 22 -31.00 9.57 -31.90
N ASP A 23 -29.72 9.76 -31.59
CA ASP A 23 -28.71 8.72 -31.78
C ASP A 23 -28.10 8.19 -30.49
N ASP A 24 -28.08 6.87 -30.33
CA ASP A 24 -27.46 6.19 -29.19
C ASP A 24 -25.94 6.07 -29.28
N SER A 25 -25.35 6.38 -30.45
CA SER A 25 -23.91 6.32 -30.69
C SER A 25 -23.12 7.50 -30.13
N ILE A 26 -23.80 8.63 -29.89
CA ILE A 26 -23.17 9.88 -29.44
C ILE A 26 -22.97 9.89 -27.93
N GLY A 27 -23.91 9.32 -27.18
CA GLY A 27 -23.93 9.38 -25.72
C GLY A 27 -23.65 8.05 -25.03
N LEU A 28 -23.33 8.13 -23.74
CA LEU A 28 -23.08 6.95 -22.92
C LEU A 28 -24.40 6.32 -22.47
N ALA A 29 -24.64 5.07 -22.86
CA ALA A 29 -25.76 4.26 -22.38
C ALA A 29 -25.54 3.72 -20.95
N LYS A 30 -24.28 3.56 -20.54
CA LYS A 30 -23.87 3.04 -19.24
C LYS A 30 -23.08 4.09 -18.47
N PRO A 31 -23.28 4.22 -17.15
CA PRO A 31 -22.48 5.13 -16.34
C PRO A 31 -21.01 4.72 -16.37
N LEU A 32 -20.11 5.70 -16.29
CA LEU A 32 -18.68 5.46 -16.21
C LEU A 32 -18.33 4.86 -14.85
N LEU A 33 -17.65 3.71 -14.88
CA LEU A 33 -17.10 3.13 -13.68
C LEU A 33 -15.76 3.80 -13.39
N LEU A 34 -15.76 4.71 -12.42
CA LEU A 34 -14.55 5.40 -11.99
C LEU A 34 -13.93 4.66 -10.81
N ASN A 35 -12.66 4.32 -10.92
CA ASN A 35 -11.91 3.80 -9.78
C ASN A 35 -11.62 4.95 -8.81
N ARG A 36 -12.07 4.82 -7.57
CA ARG A 36 -11.81 5.81 -6.52
C ARG A 36 -10.53 5.47 -5.76
N LYS A 37 -9.72 6.50 -5.52
CA LYS A 37 -8.49 6.40 -4.73
C LYS A 37 -8.76 6.86 -3.31
N ASP A 38 -9.20 5.94 -2.46
CA ASP A 38 -9.45 6.25 -1.05
C ASP A 38 -8.20 6.05 -0.17
N ASN A 39 -7.04 5.71 -0.76
CA ASN A 39 -5.80 5.46 -0.01
C ASN A 39 -4.73 6.55 -0.23
N THR A 40 -3.83 6.68 0.73
CA THR A 40 -2.72 7.65 0.72
C THR A 40 -1.51 7.20 -0.12
N LYS A 41 -1.62 6.06 -0.81
CA LYS A 41 -0.54 5.51 -1.63
C LYS A 41 -0.44 6.29 -2.94
N GLY A 42 0.76 6.37 -3.52
CA GLY A 42 0.97 6.99 -4.84
C GLY A 42 0.11 6.34 -5.95
N LEU A 43 -0.09 7.09 -7.03
CA LEU A 43 -0.76 6.59 -8.24
C LEU A 43 0.06 5.43 -8.85
N GLY A 44 -0.62 4.45 -9.44
CA GLY A 44 0.01 3.25 -10.02
C GLY A 44 0.26 2.09 -9.03
N THR A 45 0.00 2.29 -7.73
CA THR A 45 -0.09 1.18 -6.77
C THR A 45 -1.48 0.54 -6.88
N THR A 46 -1.56 -0.53 -7.65
CA THR A 46 -2.73 -1.40 -7.69
C THR A 46 -2.89 -2.10 -6.34
N SER A 47 -4.12 -2.31 -5.90
CA SER A 47 -4.44 -3.10 -4.69
C SER A 47 -4.23 -4.59 -4.95
N HIS A 48 -3.08 -4.97 -5.54
CA HIS A 48 -2.83 -6.37 -5.87
C HIS A 48 -2.86 -7.22 -4.59
N PHE A 49 -3.60 -8.31 -4.72
CA PHE A 49 -3.83 -9.44 -3.83
C PHE A 49 -2.56 -10.22 -3.44
N THR A 50 -1.36 -9.64 -3.61
CA THR A 50 -0.10 -10.26 -3.22
C THR A 50 0.19 -10.13 -1.73
N SER A 51 -0.63 -9.36 -1.00
CA SER A 51 -0.71 -9.49 0.46
C SER A 51 -1.05 -10.91 0.87
N ASP A 52 -1.87 -11.65 0.11
CA ASP A 52 -2.40 -12.95 0.53
C ASP A 52 -1.42 -14.11 0.38
N GLN A 53 -0.18 -13.85 -0.04
CA GLN A 53 0.88 -14.86 -0.12
C GLN A 53 1.84 -14.84 1.06
N TRP A 54 1.61 -13.97 2.07
CA TRP A 54 2.49 -13.90 3.23
C TRP A 54 2.48 -15.21 4.04
N TRP A 55 1.32 -15.86 4.17
CA TRP A 55 1.15 -17.13 4.87
C TRP A 55 1.65 -18.32 4.04
N MET A 56 1.41 -18.35 2.71
CA MET A 56 1.94 -19.39 1.82
C MET A 56 3.47 -19.41 1.82
N ASN A 57 4.09 -18.23 1.77
CA ASN A 57 5.54 -18.11 1.83
C ASN A 57 6.09 -18.46 3.21
N ALA A 58 5.37 -18.12 4.29
CA ALA A 58 5.76 -18.51 5.65
C ALA A 58 5.62 -20.02 5.89
N PHE A 59 4.62 -20.67 5.29
CA PHE A 59 4.40 -22.10 5.36
C PHE A 59 5.45 -22.87 4.55
N ASP A 60 5.76 -22.42 3.33
CA ASP A 60 6.83 -23.01 2.50
C ASP A 60 8.23 -22.87 3.15
N GLU A 61 8.47 -21.77 3.86
CA GLU A 61 9.68 -21.57 4.67
C GLU A 61 9.80 -22.58 5.82
N GLN A 62 8.67 -22.96 6.44
CA GLN A 62 8.66 -24.01 7.47
C GLN A 62 8.89 -25.40 6.89
N LEU A 63 8.33 -25.71 5.72
CA LEU A 63 8.51 -27.01 5.06
C LEU A 63 9.97 -27.26 4.65
N LYS A 64 10.67 -26.22 4.19
CA LYS A 64 12.11 -26.29 3.84
C LYS A 64 13.01 -26.59 5.04
N GLY A 65 12.52 -26.34 6.26
CA GLY A 65 13.22 -26.62 7.52
C GLY A 65 12.92 -27.98 8.14
N LEU A 66 12.24 -28.88 7.42
CA LEU A 66 11.94 -30.23 7.85
C LEU A 66 12.98 -31.19 7.25
N GLU A 67 14.01 -31.51 8.01
CA GLU A 67 14.94 -32.57 7.63
C GLU A 67 14.35 -33.94 8.02
N THR A 68 13.89 -34.71 7.04
CA THR A 68 13.38 -36.08 7.23
C THR A 68 14.47 -37.13 7.06
N SER A 69 15.72 -36.79 7.38
CA SER A 69 16.89 -37.65 7.13
C SER A 69 16.99 -38.86 8.08
N LYS A 70 16.16 -38.93 9.12
CA LYS A 70 16.13 -40.06 10.06
C LYS A 70 14.73 -40.64 10.12
N GLU A 71 14.62 -41.91 9.73
CA GLU A 71 13.39 -42.69 9.77
C GLU A 71 12.72 -42.54 11.15
N GLY A 72 11.53 -41.93 11.16
CA GLY A 72 10.67 -41.83 12.34
C GLY A 72 10.82 -40.60 13.25
N LYS A 73 11.76 -39.66 13.01
CA LYS A 73 11.86 -38.44 13.84
C LYS A 73 12.01 -37.17 13.00
N VAL A 74 10.92 -36.42 12.89
CA VAL A 74 10.89 -35.11 12.22
C VAL A 74 11.50 -34.07 13.15
N THR A 75 12.71 -33.59 12.84
CA THR A 75 13.35 -32.48 13.57
C THR A 75 13.22 -31.20 12.76
N GLN A 76 12.49 -30.22 13.30
CA GLN A 76 12.38 -28.89 12.70
C GLN A 76 13.63 -28.07 13.03
N THR A 77 14.49 -27.86 12.03
CA THR A 77 15.76 -27.11 12.17
C THR A 77 15.53 -25.60 12.22
N ILE A 78 14.44 -25.09 11.62
CA ILE A 78 14.15 -23.66 11.53
C ILE A 78 13.22 -23.21 12.66
N LYS A 79 13.80 -22.76 13.78
CA LYS A 79 13.08 -22.14 14.91
C LYS A 79 12.87 -20.62 14.76
N THR A 80 13.28 -20.03 13.63
CA THR A 80 13.34 -18.57 13.40
C THR A 80 12.51 -18.09 12.20
N GLY A 81 11.50 -18.86 11.77
CA GLY A 81 10.61 -18.46 10.66
C GLY A 81 9.54 -17.44 11.09
N LYS A 82 8.93 -16.76 10.09
CA LYS A 82 7.87 -15.74 10.29
C LYS A 82 6.68 -16.22 11.13
N LEU A 83 6.35 -17.51 11.07
CA LEU A 83 5.30 -18.12 11.89
C LEU A 83 5.69 -18.28 13.36
N ASN A 84 6.95 -18.57 13.67
CA ASN A 84 7.42 -18.69 15.07
C ASN A 84 7.52 -17.32 15.77
N ALA A 85 7.60 -16.24 14.99
CA ALA A 85 7.53 -14.87 15.52
C ALA A 85 6.12 -14.49 16.00
N ILE A 86 5.08 -15.12 15.46
CA ILE A 86 3.68 -14.96 15.90
C ILE A 86 3.51 -15.61 17.28
N GLU A 87 4.05 -16.82 17.45
CA GLU A 87 3.99 -17.58 18.71
C GLU A 87 4.79 -16.91 19.84
N LYS A 88 5.93 -16.28 19.53
CA LYS A 88 6.76 -15.54 20.51
C LYS A 88 6.25 -14.14 20.88
N GLY A 89 4.99 -13.81 20.60
CA GLY A 89 4.38 -12.57 21.09
C GLY A 89 4.73 -11.30 20.31
N SER A 90 5.27 -11.41 19.09
CA SER A 90 5.44 -10.24 18.19
C SER A 90 4.11 -9.69 17.66
N LEU A 91 2.98 -10.29 18.04
CA LEU A 91 1.64 -9.71 17.91
C LEU A 91 1.26 -8.75 19.05
N GLY A 92 2.18 -8.31 19.91
CA GLY A 92 1.87 -7.32 20.96
C GLY A 92 1.20 -6.04 20.45
N LYS A 93 1.38 -5.69 19.16
CA LYS A 93 0.70 -4.57 18.49
C LYS A 93 -0.71 -4.87 17.95
N TYR A 94 -1.07 -6.15 17.78
CA TYR A 94 -2.35 -6.60 17.21
C TYR A 94 -3.08 -7.60 18.12
N SER A 95 -2.65 -7.77 19.37
CA SER A 95 -3.39 -8.53 20.37
C SER A 95 -4.70 -7.81 20.62
N LEU A 96 -5.81 -8.47 20.29
CA LEU A 96 -7.17 -7.93 20.33
C LEU A 96 -7.53 -7.31 21.70
N TYR A 97 -6.83 -7.71 22.77
CA TYR A 97 -7.08 -7.28 24.14
C TYR A 97 -6.27 -6.05 24.59
N THR A 98 -5.33 -5.52 23.78
CA THR A 98 -4.55 -4.31 24.17
C THR A 98 -5.30 -3.01 23.94
N SER A 99 -6.39 -3.04 23.17
CA SER A 99 -7.23 -1.86 22.89
C SER A 99 -8.39 -1.68 23.86
N PHE A 100 -8.63 -2.64 24.75
CA PHE A 100 -9.70 -2.56 25.75
C PHE A 100 -9.11 -2.15 27.11
N VAL A 101 -9.56 -1.01 27.62
CA VAL A 101 -9.31 -0.62 29.02
C VAL A 101 -10.33 -1.37 29.88
N ARG A 102 -9.86 -2.07 30.91
CA ARG A 102 -10.74 -2.66 31.93
C ARG A 102 -11.44 -1.52 32.67
N GLY A 103 -12.70 -1.27 32.38
CA GLY A 103 -13.51 -0.29 33.12
C GLY A 103 -13.71 -0.75 34.57
N GLY A 104 -13.56 0.17 35.53
CA GLY A 104 -13.95 -0.07 36.92
C GLY A 104 -15.47 -0.25 37.04
N PHE A 105 -15.91 -0.96 38.09
CA PHE A 105 -17.33 -1.10 38.39
C PHE A 105 -17.87 0.19 39.01
N LEU A 106 -19.01 0.68 38.52
CA LEU A 106 -19.69 1.83 39.12
C LEU A 106 -20.41 1.36 40.39
N GLN A 107 -19.93 1.80 41.55
CA GLN A 107 -20.55 1.46 42.83
C GLN A 107 -21.92 2.15 42.91
N GLY A 108 -22.97 1.35 43.11
CA GLY A 108 -24.36 1.83 43.09
C GLY A 108 -24.64 2.79 44.26
N THR A 109 -25.49 3.79 44.01
CA THR A 109 -25.89 4.82 44.99
C THR A 109 -26.97 4.34 45.97
N LEU A 110 -27.28 3.04 45.98
CA LEU A 110 -28.15 2.48 47.00
C LEU A 110 -27.30 2.27 48.25
N ALA A 111 -27.49 3.15 49.24
CA ALA A 111 -26.96 2.97 50.57
C ALA A 111 -27.41 1.59 51.07
N ALA A 112 -26.48 0.65 51.10
CA ALA A 112 -26.67 -0.62 51.77
C ALA A 112 -26.70 -0.30 53.26
N SER A 113 -27.90 -0.20 53.82
CA SER A 113 -28.13 -0.29 55.25
C SER A 113 -27.66 -1.68 55.70
N GLU A 114 -26.47 -1.68 56.30
CA GLU A 114 -25.94 -2.57 57.34
C GLU A 114 -26.34 -4.05 57.33
N SER A 115 -25.35 -4.92 57.13
CA SER A 115 -25.08 -5.98 58.10
C SER A 115 -23.62 -6.44 58.01
N SER A 116 -22.90 -6.16 59.09
CA SER A 116 -21.60 -6.64 59.54
C SER A 116 -21.10 -8.00 59.01
N SER A 117 -19.82 -8.05 58.63
CA SER A 117 -18.85 -9.02 59.19
C SER A 117 -17.42 -8.72 58.69
N ASP A 118 -16.66 -8.08 59.59
CA ASP A 118 -15.28 -8.41 60.00
C ASP A 118 -14.12 -8.51 58.97
N ALA A 119 -13.09 -7.68 59.23
CA ALA A 119 -11.67 -8.05 59.39
C ALA A 119 -10.66 -7.18 58.58
N GLY A 120 -9.80 -6.47 59.32
CA GLY A 120 -8.51 -5.87 58.88
C GLY A 120 -8.54 -4.34 58.76
N ASP A 121 -8.21 -3.54 59.78
CA ASP A 121 -6.85 -3.28 60.32
C ASP A 121 -5.96 -2.63 59.23
N GLU A 122 -5.34 -1.44 59.32
CA GLU A 122 -5.01 -0.53 60.42
C GLU A 122 -4.51 0.82 59.79
N GLY A 123 -4.57 1.94 60.52
CA GLY A 123 -3.73 3.14 60.31
C GLY A 123 -4.37 4.32 59.54
N ASP A 124 -5.28 5.08 60.15
CA ASP A 124 -5.08 6.16 61.13
C ASP A 124 -4.89 7.56 60.51
N GLU A 125 -5.69 8.46 61.07
CA GLU A 125 -6.10 9.77 60.64
C GLU A 125 -5.26 10.83 61.38
N ALA A 126 -4.83 11.91 60.71
CA ALA A 126 -4.66 13.19 61.40
C ALA A 126 -4.51 14.35 60.40
N SER A 127 -5.58 15.13 60.27
CA SER A 127 -5.52 16.49 59.72
C SER A 127 -6.05 17.45 60.77
N ALA A 128 -5.18 18.32 61.30
CA ALA A 128 -5.53 19.62 61.90
C ALA A 128 -4.24 20.44 62.13
N THR A 129 -3.94 21.44 61.28
CA THR A 129 -4.19 22.90 61.46
C THR A 129 -3.07 23.65 62.20
N GLY A 130 -2.49 24.68 61.56
CA GLY A 130 -1.72 25.76 62.24
C GLY A 130 -0.48 26.27 61.49
N GLU A 131 -0.57 27.49 60.93
CA GLU A 131 0.44 28.31 60.21
C GLU A 131 1.71 28.70 61.03
N PRO A 132 2.60 29.64 60.59
CA PRO A 132 3.31 29.80 59.31
C PRO A 132 4.84 29.93 59.54
N GLN A 133 5.70 29.38 58.66
CA GLN A 133 7.14 29.68 58.67
C GLN A 133 7.61 30.12 57.29
N LYS A 134 7.83 31.44 57.18
CA LYS A 134 8.43 32.16 56.08
C LYS A 134 9.94 32.18 56.30
N SER A 135 10.71 31.46 55.48
CA SER A 135 12.02 31.90 54.91
C SER A 135 12.92 30.72 54.52
N THR A 136 12.77 30.15 53.31
CA THR A 136 13.86 29.39 52.61
C THR A 136 13.55 29.01 51.16
N HIS A 137 12.51 29.54 50.51
CA HIS A 137 12.02 28.98 49.23
C HIS A 137 12.53 29.66 47.93
N GLU A 138 13.39 30.69 47.99
CA GLU A 138 13.77 31.45 46.78
C GLU A 138 15.00 30.92 46.03
N LYS A 139 15.85 30.09 46.63
CA LYS A 139 17.04 29.55 45.93
C LYS A 139 16.75 28.27 45.13
N SER A 140 15.82 27.43 45.57
CA SER A 140 15.45 26.18 44.87
C SER A 140 14.77 26.44 43.52
N THR A 141 13.98 27.51 43.42
CA THR A 141 13.22 27.85 42.20
C THR A 141 14.10 28.36 41.05
N ARG A 142 15.27 28.97 41.31
CA ARG A 142 16.15 29.51 40.27
C ARG A 142 17.00 28.43 39.58
N GLU A 143 17.49 27.46 40.34
CA GLU A 143 18.24 26.32 39.78
C GLU A 143 17.35 25.37 39.00
N GLU A 144 16.13 25.13 39.50
CA GLU A 144 15.13 24.34 38.79
C GLU A 144 14.72 24.99 37.45
N LYS A 145 14.55 26.33 37.44
CA LYS A 145 14.29 27.09 36.20
C LYS A 145 15.43 27.01 35.19
N LYS A 146 16.69 26.94 35.65
CA LYS A 146 17.86 26.79 34.77
C LYS A 146 17.90 25.38 34.16
N ARG A 147 17.70 24.33 34.96
CA ARG A 147 17.61 22.94 34.49
C ARG A 147 16.51 22.75 33.45
N LEU A 148 15.35 23.38 33.66
CA LEU A 148 14.22 23.29 32.74
C LEU A 148 14.49 24.03 31.41
N LYS A 149 15.24 25.14 31.45
CA LYS A 149 15.71 25.85 30.24
C LYS A 149 16.75 25.03 29.45
N GLU A 150 17.70 24.40 30.13
CA GLU A 150 18.71 23.54 29.50
C GLU A 150 18.09 22.30 28.87
N ALA A 151 17.18 21.62 29.58
CA ALA A 151 16.43 20.48 29.03
C ALA A 151 15.60 20.88 27.80
N LYS A 152 14.97 22.06 27.81
CA LYS A 152 14.21 22.57 26.66
C LYS A 152 15.11 22.93 25.47
N ALA A 153 16.32 23.45 25.73
CA ALA A 153 17.30 23.76 24.70
C ALA A 153 17.89 22.48 24.08
N ALA A 154 18.22 21.47 24.89
CA ALA A 154 18.69 20.16 24.43
C ALA A 154 17.66 19.48 23.54
N ARG A 155 16.39 19.43 23.99
CA ARG A 155 15.27 18.87 23.21
C ARG A 155 15.04 19.62 21.89
N ARG A 156 15.33 20.92 21.83
CA ARG A 156 15.20 21.70 20.59
C ARG A 156 16.30 21.36 19.60
N LYS A 157 17.55 21.21 20.06
CA LYS A 157 18.69 20.80 19.22
C LYS A 157 18.50 19.40 18.65
N GLU A 158 18.09 18.44 19.49
CA GLU A 158 17.78 17.08 19.05
C GLU A 158 16.67 17.05 17.97
N ARG A 159 15.64 17.89 18.14
CA ARG A 159 14.56 18.01 17.16
C ARG A 159 15.01 18.63 15.83
N GLU A 160 15.93 19.58 15.86
CA GLU A 160 16.54 20.16 14.65
C GLU A 160 17.44 19.15 13.93
N GLU A 161 18.27 18.41 14.66
CA GLU A 161 19.14 17.37 14.10
C GLU A 161 18.33 16.23 13.48
N SER A 162 17.25 15.80 14.15
CA SER A 162 16.30 14.80 13.62
C SER A 162 15.63 15.28 12.33
N ARG A 163 15.28 16.57 12.24
CA ARG A 163 14.71 17.17 11.02
C ARG A 163 15.74 17.22 9.89
N ALA A 164 16.96 17.67 10.17
CA ALA A 164 18.04 17.73 9.19
C ALA A 164 18.38 16.33 8.63
N ARG A 165 18.46 15.31 9.50
CA ARG A 165 18.69 13.92 9.09
C ARG A 165 17.57 13.38 8.21
N LYS A 166 16.31 13.71 8.53
CA LYS A 166 15.15 13.30 7.73
C LYS A 166 15.12 13.98 6.36
N GLU A 167 15.53 15.23 6.28
CA GLU A 167 15.63 15.97 5.02
C GLU A 167 16.77 15.44 4.14
N ALA A 168 17.95 15.18 4.71
CA ALA A 168 19.06 14.56 4.00
C ALA A 168 18.67 13.20 3.41
N ARG A 169 17.99 12.35 4.20
CA ARG A 169 17.49 11.05 3.73
C ARG A 169 16.51 11.20 2.56
N ARG A 170 15.61 12.19 2.61
CA ARG A 170 14.65 12.45 1.52
C ARG A 170 15.34 12.91 0.24
N ARG A 171 16.42 13.71 0.33
CA ARG A 171 17.17 14.16 -0.85
C ARG A 171 17.86 12.99 -1.55
N VAL A 172 18.50 12.09 -0.79
CA VAL A 172 19.15 10.88 -1.32
C VAL A 172 18.11 9.93 -1.95
N GLU A 173 16.96 9.75 -1.31
CA GLU A 173 15.88 8.91 -1.84
C GLU A 173 15.30 9.50 -3.14
N HIS A 174 15.15 10.82 -3.21
CA HIS A 174 14.69 11.50 -4.43
C HIS A 174 15.68 11.40 -5.58
N SER A 175 16.99 11.57 -5.33
CA SER A 175 18.01 11.46 -6.38
C SER A 175 18.14 10.03 -6.93
N ALA A 176 18.07 9.01 -6.06
CA ALA A 176 18.04 7.62 -6.50
C ALA A 176 16.79 7.29 -7.35
N LEU A 177 15.66 7.90 -7.02
CA LEU A 177 14.42 7.71 -7.78
C LEU A 177 14.45 8.40 -9.16
N THR A 178 15.15 9.54 -9.28
CA THR A 178 15.34 10.20 -10.58
C THR A 178 16.29 9.42 -11.48
N GLU A 179 17.41 8.93 -10.95
CA GLU A 179 18.38 8.11 -11.70
C GLU A 179 17.74 6.82 -12.23
N THR A 180 16.99 6.10 -11.38
CA THR A 180 16.28 4.87 -11.80
C THR A 180 15.19 5.14 -12.84
N LYS A 181 14.56 6.32 -12.82
CA LYS A 181 13.55 6.72 -13.82
C LYS A 181 14.19 7.05 -15.17
N GLU A 182 15.36 7.66 -15.18
CA GLU A 182 16.13 7.97 -16.41
C GLU A 182 16.64 6.70 -17.08
N GLN A 183 17.28 5.79 -16.33
CA GLN A 183 17.70 4.48 -16.84
C GLN A 183 16.53 3.67 -17.45
N ARG A 184 15.33 3.80 -16.86
CA ARG A 184 14.13 3.13 -17.36
C ARG A 184 13.57 3.78 -18.64
N ARG A 185 13.80 5.07 -18.86
CA ARG A 185 13.45 5.77 -20.11
C ARG A 185 14.38 5.37 -21.24
N GLU A 186 15.70 5.39 -21.00
CA GLU A 186 16.72 4.98 -21.99
C GLU A 186 16.48 3.55 -22.47
N LYS A 187 16.24 2.61 -21.54
CA LYS A 187 15.94 1.20 -21.88
C LYS A 187 14.65 1.03 -22.68
N LYS A 188 13.68 1.94 -22.53
CA LYS A 188 12.43 1.92 -23.30
C LYS A 188 12.66 2.43 -24.72
N GLU A 189 13.46 3.47 -24.87
CA GLU A 189 13.80 4.08 -26.17
C GLU A 189 14.65 3.14 -27.03
N GLU A 190 15.63 2.46 -26.43
CA GLU A 190 16.41 1.41 -27.12
C GLU A 190 15.52 0.27 -27.64
N LYS A 191 14.55 -0.16 -26.82
CA LYS A 191 13.62 -1.23 -27.16
C LYS A 191 12.62 -0.84 -28.25
N THR A 192 12.22 0.44 -28.33
CA THR A 192 11.39 0.94 -29.43
C THR A 192 12.19 1.05 -30.73
N GLY A 193 13.42 1.57 -30.67
CA GLY A 193 14.29 1.65 -31.85
C GLY A 193 14.59 0.27 -32.48
N SER A 194 14.83 -0.75 -31.65
CA SER A 194 15.02 -2.12 -32.12
C SER A 194 13.77 -2.73 -32.77
N LYS A 195 12.57 -2.40 -32.27
CA LYS A 195 11.30 -2.85 -32.86
C LYS A 195 11.04 -2.20 -34.22
N ASP A 196 11.32 -0.91 -34.35
CA ASP A 196 11.15 -0.19 -35.61
C ASP A 196 12.14 -0.68 -36.68
N GLY A 197 13.39 -0.97 -36.31
CA GLY A 197 14.35 -1.62 -37.20
C GLY A 197 13.88 -3.00 -37.68
N LYS A 198 13.35 -3.83 -36.77
CA LYS A 198 12.82 -5.16 -37.10
C LYS A 198 11.57 -5.08 -38.00
N ALA A 199 10.72 -4.08 -37.82
CA ALA A 199 9.56 -3.83 -38.66
C ALA A 199 9.96 -3.39 -40.07
N LYS A 200 10.92 -2.47 -40.20
CA LYS A 200 11.47 -2.03 -41.49
C LYS A 200 12.09 -3.17 -42.29
N HIS A 201 12.93 -3.98 -41.65
CA HIS A 201 13.55 -5.15 -42.30
C HIS A 201 12.51 -6.20 -42.75
N LYS A 202 11.44 -6.39 -41.96
CA LYS A 202 10.33 -7.30 -42.35
C LYS A 202 9.57 -6.78 -43.58
N ALA A 203 9.32 -5.47 -43.65
CA ALA A 203 8.64 -4.82 -44.77
C ALA A 203 9.48 -4.81 -46.05
N GLU A 204 10.79 -4.62 -45.94
CA GLU A 204 11.71 -4.74 -47.08
C GLU A 204 11.75 -6.17 -47.64
N ARG A 205 11.81 -7.17 -46.74
CA ARG A 205 11.78 -8.58 -47.11
C ARG A 205 10.46 -9.00 -47.77
N SER A 206 9.33 -8.39 -47.42
CA SER A 206 8.06 -8.65 -48.09
C SER A 206 8.00 -8.03 -49.48
N ARG A 207 8.48 -6.79 -49.64
CA ARG A 207 8.54 -6.10 -50.95
C ARG A 207 9.41 -6.85 -51.95
N THR A 208 10.62 -7.23 -51.55
CA THR A 208 11.53 -8.02 -52.40
C THR A 208 10.94 -9.39 -52.78
N LYS A 209 10.16 -10.01 -51.89
CA LYS A 209 9.46 -11.27 -52.18
C LYS A 209 8.30 -11.10 -53.17
N GLU A 210 7.55 -10.00 -53.08
CA GLU A 210 6.47 -9.66 -54.01
C GLU A 210 7.01 -9.31 -55.40
N GLU A 211 8.08 -8.53 -55.48
CA GLU A 211 8.74 -8.20 -56.73
C GLU A 211 9.26 -9.46 -57.44
N ARG A 212 9.85 -10.39 -56.69
CA ARG A 212 10.29 -11.69 -57.24
C ARG A 212 9.12 -12.53 -57.76
N ARG A 213 7.93 -12.44 -57.16
CA ARG A 213 6.72 -13.15 -57.62
C ARG A 213 6.18 -12.51 -58.91
N ALA A 214 6.06 -11.19 -58.94
CA ALA A 214 5.62 -10.45 -60.12
C ALA A 214 6.51 -10.73 -61.33
N ARG A 215 7.84 -10.73 -61.15
CA ARG A 215 8.79 -11.05 -62.22
C ARG A 215 8.64 -12.49 -62.75
N LYS A 216 8.35 -13.46 -61.88
CA LYS A 216 8.10 -14.85 -62.31
C LYS A 216 6.79 -14.98 -63.06
N GLU A 217 5.76 -14.25 -62.66
CA GLU A 217 4.45 -14.28 -63.31
C GLU A 217 4.49 -13.63 -64.69
N LEU A 218 5.20 -12.51 -64.85
CA LEU A 218 5.45 -11.89 -66.15
C LEU A 218 6.18 -12.85 -67.10
N LYS A 219 7.25 -13.53 -66.63
CA LYS A 219 7.93 -14.55 -67.44
C LYS A 219 7.02 -15.70 -67.87
N ARG A 220 6.13 -16.19 -66.98
CA ARG A 220 5.16 -17.23 -67.35
C ARG A 220 4.16 -16.74 -68.38
N ARG A 221 3.68 -15.49 -68.26
CA ARG A 221 2.78 -14.86 -69.23
C ARG A 221 3.45 -14.70 -70.59
N GLU A 222 4.70 -14.24 -70.64
CA GLU A 222 5.49 -14.14 -71.87
C GLU A 222 5.72 -15.50 -72.52
N GLN A 223 6.12 -16.51 -71.74
CA GLN A 223 6.28 -17.88 -72.24
C GLN A 223 4.97 -18.46 -72.80
N SER A 224 3.84 -18.24 -72.12
CA SER A 224 2.54 -18.68 -72.61
C SER A 224 2.11 -17.98 -73.90
N LYS A 225 2.43 -16.69 -74.07
CA LYS A 225 2.15 -15.94 -75.30
C LYS A 225 2.98 -16.44 -76.47
N ILE A 226 4.26 -16.75 -76.25
CA ILE A 226 5.14 -17.31 -77.27
C ILE A 226 4.67 -18.71 -77.69
N GLN A 227 4.19 -19.52 -76.74
CA GLN A 227 3.71 -20.88 -77.02
C GLN A 227 2.38 -20.88 -77.80
N VAL A 228 1.52 -19.88 -77.60
CA VAL A 228 0.27 -19.70 -78.38
C VAL A 228 0.55 -19.12 -79.77
N ALA A 229 1.63 -18.37 -79.97
CA ALA A 229 2.00 -17.82 -81.29
C ALA A 229 2.72 -18.82 -82.21
N CYS A 230 3.13 -19.99 -81.70
CA CYS A 230 3.79 -21.07 -82.46
C CYS A 230 2.85 -22.25 -82.81
N CYS A 231 1.55 -22.14 -82.53
CA CYS A 231 0.51 -23.05 -83.01
C CYS A 231 -0.28 -22.38 -84.13
#